data_AF-A0AAV7S1F8-F1
#
_entry.id   AF-A0AAV7S1F8-F1
#
_cell.length_a   1.000
_cell.length_b   1.000
_cell.length_c   1.000
_cell.angle_alpha   90.00
_cell.angle_beta   90.00
_cell.angle_gamma   90.00
#
_symmetry.space_group_name_H-M   'P 1'
#
loop_
_entity.id
_entity.type
_entity.pdbx_description
1 polymer ?
#
loop_
_entity_poly.entity_id
_entity_poly.type
_entity_poly.pdbx_seq_one_letter_code
_entity_poly.pdbx_strand_id
1 'polypeptide(L)'
;MLRHARQIFQEPVKSRAITPRVEKKYKAPPTDPAFITSQLPPDSVVVGAARKRANSYTSGDAPPPDKESRKFDAAGKRVAVQAANQWRIANSQALLARYDRAHWDEMQHLIEHLPKEFQKRAKQVVEEGQNISNNQIRSSMDAADTAARTINTAVTIRRHAWLRTSGFKPEIQQAVLNMPFNEQQLFGPEVDTAIEKLKKDTDTAKAMGALYSPQGRGTFGTFRKTTFRGGFRGQATQASTSHSTPSNY
;
A
#
# COMPACT_ATOMS: atom_id res chain seq x y z
N MET A 1 -22.10 -1.96 17.07
CA MET A 1 -21.13 -1.71 15.98
C MET A 1 -20.88 -0.23 15.74
N LEU A 2 -21.88 0.57 15.31
CA LEU A 2 -21.70 1.98 14.95
C LEU A 2 -21.14 2.88 16.06
N ARG A 3 -21.53 2.67 17.33
CA ARG A 3 -21.00 3.42 18.49
C ARG A 3 -19.48 3.25 18.64
N HIS A 4 -18.99 2.02 18.47
CA HIS A 4 -17.56 1.73 18.57
C HIS A 4 -16.78 2.34 17.39
N ALA A 5 -17.33 2.25 16.18
CA ALA A 5 -16.73 2.88 15.00
C ALA A 5 -16.61 4.41 15.18
N ARG A 6 -17.67 5.07 15.65
CA ARG A 6 -17.65 6.52 15.92
C ARG A 6 -16.55 6.92 16.91
N GLN A 7 -16.31 6.12 17.95
CA GLN A 7 -15.23 6.38 18.91
C GLN A 7 -13.85 6.35 18.25
N ILE A 8 -13.61 5.40 17.34
CA ILE A 8 -12.35 5.30 16.59
C ILE A 8 -12.16 6.52 15.68
N PHE A 9 -13.24 7.03 15.09
CA PHE A 9 -13.20 8.17 14.17
C PHE A 9 -12.94 9.52 14.86
N GLN A 10 -13.11 9.63 16.19
CA GLN A 10 -12.84 10.88 16.92
C GLN A 10 -11.33 11.20 17.00
N GLU A 11 -10.47 10.19 17.06
CA GLU A 11 -9.01 10.38 17.18
C GLU A 11 -8.23 9.52 16.16
N PRO A 12 -8.33 9.82 14.85
CA PRO A 12 -7.78 8.97 13.80
C PRO A 12 -6.26 8.80 13.89
N VAL A 13 -5.56 9.84 14.35
CA VAL A 13 -4.10 9.85 14.51
C VAL A 13 -3.64 8.96 15.67
N LYS A 14 -4.40 8.93 16.78
CA LYS A 14 -4.03 8.18 18.00
C LYS A 14 -4.51 6.73 17.98
N SER A 15 -5.44 6.40 17.09
CA SER A 15 -5.94 5.04 16.96
C SER A 15 -4.79 4.06 16.65
N ARG A 16 -4.71 2.96 17.42
CA ARG A 16 -3.71 1.92 17.20
C ARG A 16 -4.05 1.10 15.96
N ALA A 17 -3.02 0.62 15.27
CA ALA A 17 -3.17 -0.30 14.15
C ALA A 17 -3.83 -1.63 14.58
N ILE A 18 -3.53 -2.10 15.79
CA ILE A 18 -4.01 -3.39 16.32
C ILE A 18 -4.51 -3.19 17.76
N THR A 19 -5.56 -3.92 18.11
CA THR A 19 -5.91 -4.15 19.52
C THR A 19 -5.23 -5.42 20.02
N PRO A 20 -4.63 -5.43 21.23
CA PRO A 20 -4.00 -6.64 21.80
C PRO A 20 -4.91 -7.87 21.83
N ARG A 21 -6.23 -7.65 21.86
CA ARG A 21 -7.26 -8.69 21.79
C ARG A 21 -7.20 -9.48 20.48
N VAL A 22 -7.06 -8.81 19.34
CA VAL A 22 -7.03 -9.44 18.02
C VAL A 22 -5.77 -10.29 17.87
N GLU A 23 -4.63 -9.76 18.30
CA GLU A 23 -3.34 -10.45 18.26
C GLU A 23 -3.33 -11.72 19.12
N LYS A 24 -3.92 -11.67 20.32
CA LYS A 24 -4.03 -12.84 21.20
C LYS A 24 -5.01 -13.89 20.66
N LYS A 25 -6.11 -13.47 20.03
CA LYS A 25 -7.21 -14.36 19.63
C LYS A 25 -6.95 -15.05 18.30
N TYR A 26 -6.41 -14.34 17.31
CA TYR A 26 -6.23 -14.84 15.95
C TYR A 26 -4.74 -15.03 15.67
N LYS A 27 -4.16 -16.05 16.32
CA LYS A 27 -2.76 -16.40 16.11
C LYS A 27 -2.59 -16.98 14.71
N ALA A 28 -1.65 -16.41 13.95
CA ALA A 28 -1.20 -16.96 12.70
C ALA A 28 -0.48 -18.31 12.95
N PRO A 29 -0.79 -19.37 12.19
CA PRO A 29 0.06 -20.55 12.13
C PRO A 29 1.52 -20.15 11.81
N PRO A 30 2.52 -20.89 12.30
CA PRO A 30 3.93 -20.59 12.01
C PRO A 30 4.30 -20.71 10.52
N THR A 31 3.43 -21.33 9.71
CA THR A 31 3.51 -21.42 8.25
C THR A 31 3.00 -20.19 7.51
N ASP A 32 2.37 -19.23 8.20
CA ASP A 32 1.90 -18.01 7.54
C ASP A 32 3.08 -17.16 7.05
N PRO A 33 2.96 -16.54 5.87
CA PRO A 33 4.02 -15.73 5.30
C PRO A 33 4.52 -14.62 6.23
N ALA A 34 5.84 -14.42 6.27
CA ALA A 34 6.49 -13.44 7.15
C ALA A 34 6.01 -11.99 6.93
N PHE A 35 5.47 -11.63 5.76
CA PHE A 35 4.90 -10.29 5.52
C PHE A 35 3.67 -9.99 6.39
N ILE A 36 3.00 -11.02 6.90
CA ILE A 36 1.81 -10.88 7.74
C ILE A 36 2.23 -10.50 9.17
N THR A 37 3.47 -10.78 9.58
CA THR A 37 3.94 -10.68 10.98
C THR A 37 5.06 -9.67 11.18
N SER A 38 5.84 -9.34 10.15
CA SER A 38 7.05 -8.53 10.27
C SER A 38 6.99 -7.20 9.52
N GLN A 39 7.66 -6.18 10.07
CA GLN A 39 7.94 -4.97 9.29
C GLN A 39 8.90 -5.36 8.18
N LEU A 40 8.40 -5.43 6.94
CA LEU A 40 9.24 -5.75 5.77
C LEU A 40 10.50 -4.87 5.78
N PRO A 41 11.69 -5.47 5.89
CA PRO A 41 12.93 -4.72 5.91
C PRO A 41 13.08 -3.99 4.57
N PRO A 42 13.62 -2.77 4.59
CA PRO A 42 13.69 -1.96 3.39
C PRO A 42 14.98 -2.22 2.58
N ASP A 43 15.91 -3.05 3.07
CA ASP A 43 17.25 -3.28 2.50
C ASP A 43 17.24 -3.47 0.97
N SER A 44 17.79 -2.47 0.26
CA SER A 44 17.90 -2.43 -1.21
C SER A 44 18.78 -1.25 -1.63
N VAL A 45 19.26 -1.26 -2.89
CA VAL A 45 19.91 -0.12 -3.55
C VAL A 45 19.07 1.16 -3.47
N VAL A 46 17.74 1.06 -3.43
CA VAL A 46 16.84 2.22 -3.29
C VAL A 46 17.04 2.92 -1.95
N VAL A 47 17.11 2.15 -0.86
CA VAL A 47 17.36 2.69 0.49
C VAL A 47 18.76 3.27 0.59
N GLY A 48 19.75 2.57 0.03
CA GLY A 48 21.13 3.07 -0.04
C GLY A 48 21.22 4.42 -0.76
N ALA A 49 20.56 4.55 -1.91
CA ALA A 49 20.51 5.80 -2.67
C ALA A 49 19.82 6.94 -1.89
N ALA A 50 18.68 6.65 -1.26
CA ALA A 50 17.96 7.62 -0.42
C ALA A 50 18.83 8.12 0.75
N ARG A 51 19.53 7.22 1.43
CA ARG A 51 20.41 7.56 2.56
C ARG A 51 21.62 8.38 2.13
N LYS A 52 22.28 7.96 1.03
CA LYS A 52 23.42 8.68 0.45
C LYS A 52 23.04 10.11 0.10
N ARG A 53 21.87 10.31 -0.50
CA ARG A 53 21.38 11.65 -0.87
C ARG A 53 21.11 12.54 0.34
N ALA A 54 20.72 11.94 1.47
CA ALA A 54 20.45 12.66 2.71
C ALA A 54 21.68 12.85 3.61
N ASN A 55 22.88 12.43 3.17
CA ASN A 55 24.09 12.40 3.98
C ASN A 55 23.89 11.71 5.34
N SER A 56 23.08 10.65 5.37
CA SER A 56 22.69 9.94 6.59
C SER A 56 23.40 8.60 6.70
N TYR A 57 24.09 8.34 7.82
CA TYR A 57 24.88 7.13 8.08
C TYR A 57 24.17 6.08 8.97
N THR A 58 22.86 6.20 9.17
CA THR A 58 22.09 5.32 10.06
C THR A 58 21.75 3.95 9.44
N SER A 59 21.77 2.91 10.29
CA SER A 59 21.65 1.48 9.97
C SER A 59 20.27 1.04 9.41
N GLY A 60 20.22 -0.21 8.92
CA GLY A 60 19.16 -0.93 8.16
C GLY A 60 17.69 -0.54 8.39
N ASP A 61 17.27 -0.30 9.63
CA ASP A 61 15.85 -0.02 9.96
C ASP A 61 15.46 1.46 10.02
N ALA A 62 16.38 2.38 9.73
CA ALA A 62 16.09 3.81 9.79
C ALA A 62 14.99 4.19 8.78
N PRO A 63 14.04 5.10 9.14
CA PRO A 63 12.98 5.55 8.26
C PRO A 63 13.52 6.43 7.10
N PRO A 64 12.70 6.75 6.09
CA PRO A 64 13.12 7.67 5.02
C PRO A 64 13.67 8.99 5.58
N PRO A 65 14.63 9.65 4.92
CA PRO A 65 15.26 10.85 5.48
C PRO A 65 14.34 12.08 5.52
N ASP A 66 13.48 12.23 4.51
CA ASP A 66 12.54 13.35 4.39
C ASP A 66 11.34 13.22 5.33
N LYS A 67 10.93 14.33 5.96
CA LYS A 67 9.83 14.37 6.95
C LYS A 67 8.51 13.84 6.38
N GLU A 68 8.14 14.25 5.17
CA GLU A 68 6.89 13.79 4.54
C GLU A 68 6.98 12.32 4.14
N SER A 69 8.11 11.90 3.61
CA SER A 69 8.37 10.50 3.27
C SER A 69 8.31 9.59 4.51
N ARG A 70 8.78 10.04 5.68
CA ARG A 70 8.59 9.31 6.94
C ARG A 70 7.14 9.12 7.31
N LYS A 71 6.31 10.15 7.12
CA LYS A 71 4.87 10.06 7.41
C LYS A 71 4.20 9.05 6.48
N PHE A 72 4.55 9.06 5.19
CA PHE A 72 4.03 8.09 4.23
C PHE A 72 4.46 6.65 4.53
N ASP A 73 5.74 6.42 4.84
CA ASP A 73 6.20 5.07 5.23
C ASP A 73 5.51 4.60 6.53
N ALA A 74 5.37 5.47 7.53
CA ALA A 74 4.65 5.14 8.77
C ALA A 74 3.17 4.83 8.53
N ALA A 75 2.49 5.62 7.67
CA ALA A 75 1.11 5.36 7.28
C ALA A 75 0.99 4.02 6.54
N GLY A 76 1.87 3.75 5.58
CA GLY A 76 1.90 2.48 4.87
C GLY A 76 2.16 1.30 5.79
N LYS A 77 3.12 1.39 6.74
CA LYS A 77 3.35 0.36 7.76
C LYS A 77 2.09 0.09 8.59
N ARG A 78 1.40 1.15 9.03
CA ARG A 78 0.15 1.03 9.79
C ARG A 78 -0.96 0.34 8.98
N VAL A 79 -1.14 0.71 7.72
CA VAL A 79 -2.14 0.09 6.83
C VAL A 79 -1.81 -1.38 6.57
N ALA A 80 -0.54 -1.71 6.30
CA ALA A 80 -0.10 -3.09 6.11
C ALA A 80 -0.41 -3.95 7.34
N VAL A 81 -0.09 -3.45 8.53
CA VAL A 81 -0.38 -4.13 9.80
C VAL A 81 -1.89 -4.33 10.00
N GLN A 82 -2.71 -3.30 9.73
CA GLN A 82 -4.17 -3.41 9.85
C GLN A 82 -4.73 -4.47 8.90
N ALA A 83 -4.29 -4.46 7.64
CA ALA A 83 -4.74 -5.40 6.64
C ALA A 83 -4.28 -6.84 6.93
N ALA A 84 -3.05 -7.03 7.39
CA ALA A 84 -2.55 -8.34 7.83
C ALA A 84 -3.43 -8.93 8.96
N ASN A 85 -3.88 -8.10 9.90
CA ASN A 85 -4.81 -8.55 10.94
C ASN A 85 -6.20 -8.88 10.39
N GLN A 86 -6.72 -8.08 9.46
CA GLN A 86 -7.99 -8.38 8.81
C GLN A 86 -7.93 -9.73 8.08
N TRP A 87 -6.81 -10.00 7.40
CA TRP A 87 -6.56 -11.28 6.75
C TRP A 87 -6.56 -12.44 7.75
N ARG A 88 -5.90 -12.31 8.91
CA ARG A 88 -5.91 -13.36 9.96
C ARG A 88 -7.31 -13.63 10.52
N ILE A 89 -8.11 -12.58 10.71
CA ILE A 89 -9.50 -12.70 11.15
C ILE A 89 -10.30 -13.47 10.10
N ALA A 90 -10.18 -13.07 8.82
CA ALA A 90 -10.86 -13.71 7.71
C ALA A 90 -10.47 -15.19 7.57
N ASN A 91 -9.17 -15.51 7.65
CA ASN A 91 -8.68 -16.89 7.62
C ASN A 91 -9.28 -17.73 8.76
N SER A 92 -9.30 -17.18 9.98
CA SER A 92 -9.92 -17.84 11.13
C SER A 92 -11.43 -18.06 10.95
N GLN A 93 -12.14 -17.09 10.38
CA GLN A 93 -13.57 -17.20 10.08
C GLN A 93 -13.87 -18.25 9.02
N ALA A 94 -13.01 -18.36 8.00
CA ALA A 94 -13.11 -19.39 6.97
C ALA A 94 -12.91 -20.79 7.56
N LEU A 95 -11.90 -20.97 8.43
CA LEU A 95 -11.66 -22.26 9.10
C LEU A 95 -12.85 -22.69 9.96
N LEU A 96 -13.40 -21.78 10.77
CA LEU A 96 -14.59 -22.06 11.57
C LEU A 96 -15.80 -22.42 10.69
N ALA A 97 -16.03 -21.67 9.61
CA ALA A 97 -17.15 -21.95 8.71
C ALA A 97 -17.01 -23.29 7.99
N ARG A 98 -15.79 -23.73 7.66
CA ARG A 98 -15.52 -25.06 7.10
C ARG A 98 -15.81 -26.16 8.12
N TYR A 99 -15.46 -25.94 9.38
CA TYR A 99 -15.78 -26.86 10.47
C TYR A 99 -17.29 -26.96 10.65
N ASP A 100 -17.99 -25.83 10.73
CA ASP A 100 -19.47 -25.79 10.83
C ASP A 100 -20.12 -26.50 9.64
N ARG A 101 -19.59 -26.30 8.43
CA ARG A 101 -20.06 -27.00 7.23
C ARG A 101 -19.97 -28.51 7.39
N ALA A 102 -18.83 -29.02 7.86
CA ALA A 102 -18.65 -30.45 8.09
C ALA A 102 -19.63 -31.00 9.13
N HIS A 103 -19.97 -30.22 10.17
CA HIS A 103 -20.98 -30.62 11.17
C HIS A 103 -22.36 -30.75 10.56
N TRP A 104 -22.73 -29.82 9.67
CA TRP A 104 -24.01 -29.92 8.95
C TRP A 104 -24.02 -31.11 7.98
N ASP A 105 -22.91 -31.42 7.34
CA ASP A 105 -22.78 -32.61 6.50
C ASP A 105 -22.93 -33.90 7.33
N GLU A 106 -22.37 -33.97 8.54
CA GLU A 106 -22.59 -35.09 9.47
C GLU A 106 -24.04 -35.19 9.95
N MET A 107 -24.67 -34.06 10.31
CA MET A 107 -26.07 -34.03 10.71
C MET A 107 -27.01 -34.57 9.63
N GLN A 108 -26.65 -34.41 8.35
CA GLN A 108 -27.42 -34.94 7.24
C GLN A 108 -27.64 -36.46 7.35
N HIS A 109 -26.64 -37.20 7.82
CA HIS A 109 -26.72 -38.66 8.02
C HIS A 109 -27.58 -39.03 9.24
N LEU A 110 -27.60 -38.18 10.27
CA LEU A 110 -28.41 -38.41 11.47
C LEU A 110 -29.91 -38.23 11.21
N ILE A 111 -30.29 -37.41 10.22
CA ILE A 111 -31.70 -37.16 9.90
C ILE A 111 -32.45 -38.43 9.50
N GLU A 112 -31.77 -39.39 8.86
CA GLU A 112 -32.40 -40.65 8.42
C GLU A 112 -32.96 -41.48 9.60
N HIS A 113 -32.42 -41.27 10.80
CA HIS A 113 -32.82 -41.97 12.02
C HIS A 113 -33.97 -41.27 12.77
N LEU A 114 -34.38 -40.07 12.35
CA LEU A 114 -35.49 -39.35 12.95
C LEU A 114 -36.85 -39.93 12.51
N PRO A 115 -37.91 -39.79 13.33
CA PRO A 115 -39.27 -40.08 12.90
C PRO A 115 -39.64 -39.31 11.63
N LYS A 116 -40.36 -39.97 10.71
CA LYS A 116 -40.64 -39.46 9.35
C LYS A 116 -41.29 -38.07 9.35
N GLU A 117 -42.14 -37.79 10.33
CA GLU A 117 -42.83 -36.53 10.51
C GLU A 117 -41.87 -35.34 10.75
N PHE A 118 -40.68 -35.59 11.29
CA PHE A 118 -39.68 -34.55 11.57
C PHE A 118 -38.58 -34.47 10.49
N GLN A 119 -38.36 -35.54 9.72
CA GLN A 119 -37.27 -35.62 8.74
C GLN A 119 -37.29 -34.46 7.74
N LYS A 120 -38.46 -34.10 7.20
CA LYS A 120 -38.57 -33.01 6.22
C LYS A 120 -38.08 -31.67 6.80
N ARG A 121 -38.54 -31.34 8.01
CA ARG A 121 -38.14 -30.10 8.70
C ARG A 121 -36.65 -30.13 9.06
N ALA A 122 -36.15 -31.27 9.53
CA ALA A 122 -34.73 -31.41 9.87
C ALA A 122 -33.81 -31.23 8.64
N LYS A 123 -34.16 -31.82 7.49
CA LYS A 123 -33.44 -31.62 6.22
C LYS A 123 -33.38 -30.14 5.83
N GLN A 124 -34.49 -29.42 5.95
CA GLN A 124 -34.53 -27.98 5.66
C GLN A 124 -33.56 -27.18 6.55
N VAL A 125 -33.53 -27.48 7.85
CA VAL A 125 -32.62 -26.81 8.80
C VAL A 125 -31.15 -27.10 8.45
N VAL A 126 -30.84 -28.36 8.12
CA VAL A 126 -29.47 -28.73 7.72
C VAL A 126 -29.08 -28.03 6.42
N GLU A 127 -29.94 -28.00 5.41
CA GLU A 127 -29.71 -27.28 4.15
C GLU A 127 -29.48 -25.77 4.38
N GLU A 128 -30.26 -25.15 5.27
CA GLU A 128 -30.07 -23.75 5.65
C GLU A 128 -28.72 -23.52 6.35
N GLY A 129 -28.37 -24.36 7.32
CA GLY A 129 -27.08 -24.31 8.02
C GLY A 129 -25.90 -24.45 7.06
N GLN A 130 -26.00 -25.41 6.15
CA GLN A 130 -25.08 -25.63 5.04
C GLN A 130 -24.90 -24.40 4.14
N ASN A 131 -25.99 -23.71 3.81
CA ASN A 131 -25.98 -22.48 3.02
C ASN A 131 -25.34 -21.31 3.78
N ILE A 132 -25.64 -21.18 5.08
CA ILE A 132 -25.03 -20.15 5.94
C ILE A 132 -23.51 -20.35 6.02
N SER A 133 -23.05 -21.58 6.28
CA SER A 133 -21.61 -21.89 6.31
C SER A 133 -20.92 -21.58 4.98
N ASN A 134 -21.53 -21.94 3.85
CA ASN A 134 -21.00 -21.60 2.52
C ASN A 134 -20.90 -20.09 2.29
N ASN A 135 -21.92 -19.34 2.69
CA ASN A 135 -21.91 -17.88 2.60
C ASN A 135 -20.83 -17.26 3.50
N GLN A 136 -20.62 -17.81 4.70
CA GLN A 136 -19.56 -17.36 5.59
C GLN A 136 -18.16 -17.64 5.04
N ILE A 137 -17.95 -18.80 4.39
CA ILE A 137 -16.68 -19.10 3.69
C ILE A 137 -16.43 -18.06 2.59
N ARG A 138 -17.43 -17.78 1.73
CA ARG A 138 -17.32 -16.80 0.65
C ARG A 138 -17.03 -15.39 1.18
N SER A 139 -17.79 -14.94 2.19
CA SER A 139 -17.57 -13.64 2.82
C SER A 139 -16.17 -13.53 3.45
N SER A 140 -15.65 -14.62 4.00
CA SER A 140 -14.28 -14.66 4.52
C SER A 140 -13.23 -14.57 3.41
N MET A 141 -13.45 -15.22 2.26
CA MET A 141 -12.59 -15.09 1.08
C MET A 141 -12.57 -13.66 0.54
N ASP A 142 -13.73 -13.00 0.43
CA ASP A 142 -13.82 -11.60 -0.01
C ASP A 142 -13.10 -10.64 0.96
N ALA A 143 -13.22 -10.89 2.26
CA ALA A 143 -12.49 -10.13 3.28
C ALA A 143 -10.97 -10.34 3.19
N ALA A 144 -10.51 -11.56 2.88
CA ALA A 144 -9.10 -11.88 2.68
C ALA A 144 -8.54 -11.23 1.40
N ASP A 145 -9.27 -11.25 0.29
CA ASP A 145 -8.89 -10.56 -0.96
C ASP A 145 -8.78 -9.04 -0.74
N THR A 146 -9.77 -8.45 -0.05
CA THR A 146 -9.74 -7.03 0.31
C THR A 146 -8.52 -6.69 1.17
N ALA A 147 -8.19 -7.54 2.14
CA ALA A 147 -6.99 -7.38 2.96
C ALA A 147 -5.71 -7.47 2.11
N ALA A 148 -5.61 -8.44 1.20
CA ALA A 148 -4.45 -8.60 0.31
C ALA A 148 -4.24 -7.35 -0.58
N ARG A 149 -5.31 -6.82 -1.18
CA ARG A 149 -5.27 -5.57 -1.97
C ARG A 149 -4.86 -4.36 -1.12
N THR A 150 -5.29 -4.32 0.14
CA THR A 150 -4.92 -3.26 1.09
C THR A 150 -3.43 -3.35 1.46
N ILE A 151 -2.88 -4.56 1.63
CA ILE A 151 -1.43 -4.78 1.81
C ILE A 151 -0.67 -4.30 0.57
N ASN A 152 -1.13 -4.61 -0.64
CA ASN A 152 -0.49 -4.14 -1.87
C ASN A 152 -0.49 -2.60 -1.98
N THR A 153 -1.60 -1.96 -1.61
CA THR A 153 -1.69 -0.49 -1.51
C THR A 153 -0.68 0.05 -0.50
N ALA A 154 -0.57 -0.58 0.67
CA ALA A 154 0.38 -0.20 1.71
C ALA A 154 1.84 -0.33 1.25
N VAL A 155 2.20 -1.42 0.58
CA VAL A 155 3.52 -1.64 -0.03
C VAL A 155 3.81 -0.55 -1.06
N THR A 156 2.85 -0.23 -1.92
CA THR A 156 2.96 0.85 -2.91
C THR A 156 3.24 2.20 -2.25
N ILE A 157 2.49 2.58 -1.21
CA ILE A 157 2.71 3.82 -0.44
C ILE A 157 4.13 3.86 0.14
N ARG A 158 4.58 2.76 0.74
CA ARG A 158 5.94 2.67 1.31
C ARG A 158 7.01 2.77 0.22
N ARG A 159 6.86 2.05 -0.90
CA ARG A 159 7.79 2.13 -2.04
C ARG A 159 7.89 3.56 -2.56
N HIS A 160 6.77 4.27 -2.71
CA HIS A 160 6.75 5.68 -3.11
C HIS A 160 7.51 6.59 -2.13
N ALA A 161 7.32 6.40 -0.82
CA ALA A 161 8.02 7.18 0.20
C ALA A 161 9.55 7.06 0.08
N TRP A 162 10.04 5.84 -0.15
CA TRP A 162 11.46 5.58 -0.34
C TRP A 162 11.98 6.08 -1.69
N LEU A 163 11.26 5.82 -2.78
CA LEU A 163 11.66 6.26 -4.12
C LEU A 163 11.72 7.79 -4.24
N ARG A 164 10.80 8.52 -3.61
CA ARG A 164 10.82 10.00 -3.58
C ARG A 164 12.14 10.57 -3.06
N THR A 165 12.74 9.91 -2.05
CA THR A 165 13.98 10.35 -1.42
C THR A 165 15.23 9.82 -2.13
N SER A 166 15.11 8.73 -2.89
CA SER A 166 16.22 8.10 -3.63
C SER A 166 16.86 8.98 -4.72
N GLY A 167 16.09 9.91 -5.31
CA GLY A 167 16.57 10.73 -6.42
C GLY A 167 16.64 10.02 -7.78
N PHE A 168 16.08 8.80 -7.90
CA PHE A 168 15.92 8.17 -9.21
C PHE A 168 15.02 8.98 -10.14
N LYS A 169 15.24 8.82 -11.45
CA LYS A 169 14.38 9.43 -12.47
C LYS A 169 12.96 8.84 -12.43
N PRO A 170 11.91 9.60 -12.84
CA PRO A 170 10.53 9.13 -12.82
C PRO A 170 10.31 7.80 -13.53
N GLU A 171 11.00 7.53 -14.64
CA GLU A 171 10.87 6.30 -15.42
C GLU A 171 11.33 5.08 -14.61
N ILE A 172 12.45 5.21 -13.90
CA ILE A 172 12.98 4.16 -13.01
C ILE A 172 12.05 3.98 -11.82
N GLN A 173 11.56 5.08 -11.23
CA GLN A 173 10.61 4.99 -10.11
C GLN A 173 9.34 4.23 -10.51
N GLN A 174 8.76 4.54 -11.68
CA GLN A 174 7.56 3.87 -12.17
C GLN A 174 7.80 2.39 -12.46
N ALA A 175 8.94 2.04 -13.06
CA ALA A 175 9.31 0.66 -13.29
C ALA A 175 9.41 -0.12 -11.97
N VAL A 176 10.02 0.48 -10.93
CA VAL A 176 10.13 -0.14 -9.60
C VAL A 176 8.79 -0.32 -8.91
N LEU A 177 7.88 0.64 -9.05
CA LEU A 177 6.54 0.54 -8.48
C LEU A 177 5.71 -0.59 -9.10
N ASN A 178 5.89 -0.82 -10.41
CA ASN A 178 5.15 -1.85 -11.15
C ASN A 178 5.72 -3.27 -10.96
N MET A 179 6.85 -3.43 -10.28
CA MET A 179 7.42 -4.76 -10.00
C MET A 179 6.60 -5.51 -8.96
N PRO A 180 6.51 -6.86 -9.05
CA PRO A 180 5.77 -7.65 -8.08
C PRO A 180 6.32 -7.48 -6.66
N PHE A 181 5.49 -7.78 -5.68
CA PHE A 181 5.89 -7.84 -4.28
C PHE A 181 6.19 -9.29 -3.91
N ASN A 182 7.40 -9.56 -3.44
CA ASN A 182 7.91 -10.91 -3.17
C ASN A 182 7.72 -11.36 -1.71
N GLU A 183 6.89 -10.66 -0.95
CA GLU A 183 6.50 -11.02 0.43
C GLU A 183 7.63 -11.03 1.48
N GLN A 184 8.87 -10.79 1.09
CA GLN A 184 10.03 -10.86 1.98
C GLN A 184 10.60 -9.48 2.30
N GLN A 185 10.64 -8.61 1.31
CA GLN A 185 11.29 -7.31 1.40
C GLN A 185 10.45 -6.23 0.74
N LEU A 186 10.57 -4.98 1.21
CA LEU A 186 9.85 -3.87 0.58
C LEU A 186 10.26 -3.69 -0.89
N PHE A 187 11.55 -3.89 -1.17
CA PHE A 187 12.14 -3.97 -2.49
C PHE A 187 12.83 -5.33 -2.59
N GLY A 188 12.36 -6.20 -3.49
CA GLY A 188 12.99 -7.49 -3.70
C GLY A 188 14.31 -7.40 -4.46
N PRO A 189 15.13 -8.46 -4.49
CA PRO A 189 16.40 -8.47 -5.24
C PRO A 189 16.20 -8.23 -6.75
N GLU A 190 15.00 -8.50 -7.28
CA GLU A 190 14.64 -8.21 -8.66
C GLU A 190 14.68 -6.70 -8.94
N VAL A 191 14.34 -5.88 -7.94
CA VAL A 191 14.37 -4.42 -8.04
C VAL A 191 15.79 -3.92 -8.26
N ASP A 192 16.76 -4.44 -7.50
CA ASP A 192 18.15 -4.01 -7.59
C ASP A 192 18.74 -4.38 -8.96
N THR A 193 18.44 -5.59 -9.44
CA THR A 193 18.84 -6.07 -10.77
C THR A 193 18.23 -5.22 -11.89
N ALA A 194 16.94 -4.89 -11.78
CA ALA A 194 16.25 -4.05 -12.76
C ALA A 194 16.77 -2.61 -12.77
N ILE A 195 17.06 -2.02 -11.61
CA ILE A 195 17.68 -0.69 -11.52
C ILE A 195 19.06 -0.70 -12.20
N GLU A 196 19.87 -1.74 -12.01
CA GLU A 196 21.17 -1.87 -12.65
C GLU A 196 21.05 -1.94 -14.18
N LYS A 197 20.13 -2.77 -14.69
CA LYS A 197 19.86 -2.88 -16.13
C LYS A 197 19.39 -1.55 -16.72
N LEU A 198 18.41 -0.88 -16.09
CA LEU A 198 17.89 0.40 -16.56
C LEU A 198 18.95 1.50 -16.58
N LYS A 199 19.89 1.48 -15.65
CA LYS A 199 21.06 2.40 -15.67
C LYS A 199 21.93 2.14 -16.89
N LYS A 200 22.30 0.87 -17.16
CA LYS A 200 23.11 0.48 -18.32
C LYS A 200 22.44 0.88 -19.64
N ASP A 201 21.13 0.65 -19.77
CA ASP A 201 20.37 1.02 -20.96
C ASP A 201 20.34 2.55 -21.15
N THR A 202 20.15 3.30 -20.06
CA THR A 202 20.16 4.78 -20.07
C THR A 202 21.53 5.32 -20.48
N ASP A 203 22.61 4.75 -19.97
CA ASP A 203 23.97 5.19 -20.28
C ASP A 203 24.37 4.83 -21.72
N THR A 204 23.93 3.67 -22.21
CA THR A 204 24.09 3.26 -23.62
C THR A 204 23.33 4.20 -24.55
N ALA A 205 22.09 4.55 -24.23
CA ALA A 205 21.29 5.50 -25.01
C ALA A 205 21.91 6.90 -25.05
N LYS A 206 22.46 7.37 -23.92
CA LYS A 206 23.22 8.64 -23.88
C LYS A 206 24.47 8.59 -24.74
N ALA A 207 25.24 7.50 -24.69
CA ALA A 207 26.44 7.34 -25.50
C ALA A 207 26.10 7.36 -27.00
N MET A 208 25.04 6.67 -27.41
CA MET A 208 24.54 6.71 -28.79
C MET A 208 24.05 8.12 -29.17
N GLY A 209 23.26 8.78 -28.33
CA GLY A 209 22.79 10.15 -28.58
C GLY A 209 23.92 11.18 -28.67
N ALA A 210 25.04 10.96 -27.97
CA ALA A 210 26.24 11.78 -28.09
C ALA A 210 26.97 11.55 -29.42
N LEU A 211 26.96 10.33 -29.95
CA LEU A 211 27.52 10.01 -31.27
C LEU A 211 26.68 10.57 -32.44
N TYR A 212 25.38 10.76 -32.24
CA TYR A 212 24.45 11.30 -33.24
C TYR A 212 24.15 12.81 -33.06
N SER A 213 24.82 13.52 -32.15
CA SER A 213 24.74 14.99 -32.12
C SER A 213 25.42 15.56 -33.37
N PRO A 214 24.74 16.34 -34.23
CA PRO A 214 25.37 16.91 -35.41
C PRO A 214 26.43 17.90 -34.96
N GLN A 215 27.70 17.53 -35.12
CA GLN A 215 28.78 18.50 -35.08
C GLN A 215 28.66 19.39 -36.32
N GLY A 216 28.18 20.64 -36.15
CA GLY A 216 28.54 21.73 -37.07
C GLY A 216 27.53 22.86 -37.30
N ARG A 217 28.03 24.08 -37.03
CA ARG A 217 27.63 25.43 -37.47
C ARG A 217 26.55 26.13 -36.63
N GLY A 218 26.79 27.27 -35.98
CA GLY A 218 27.97 28.14 -35.94
C GLY A 218 27.74 29.25 -34.91
N THR A 219 28.83 29.78 -34.38
CA THR A 219 28.88 30.99 -33.57
C THR A 219 28.15 32.15 -34.26
N PHE A 220 26.94 32.48 -33.82
CA PHE A 220 26.31 33.77 -34.11
C PHE A 220 26.49 34.68 -32.90
N GLY A 221 27.04 35.86 -33.19
CA GLY A 221 27.67 36.77 -32.26
C GLY A 221 26.79 37.26 -31.11
N THR A 222 27.50 37.64 -30.05
CA THR A 222 27.04 38.50 -28.97
C THR A 222 26.40 39.78 -29.54
N PHE A 223 25.07 39.84 -29.61
CA PHE A 223 24.35 41.11 -29.74
C PHE A 223 24.28 41.77 -28.37
N ARG A 224 25.11 42.80 -28.16
CA ARG A 224 25.00 43.74 -27.04
C ARG A 224 23.62 44.39 -27.06
N LYS A 225 22.79 44.12 -26.04
CA LYS A 225 21.62 44.95 -25.73
C LYS A 225 22.10 46.26 -25.11
N THR A 226 22.18 47.30 -25.93
CA THR A 226 22.28 48.69 -25.47
C THR A 226 21.01 49.08 -24.73
N THR A 227 21.23 49.66 -23.56
CA THR A 227 20.27 50.33 -22.68
C THR A 227 19.39 51.35 -23.42
N PHE A 228 18.07 51.22 -23.32
CA PHE A 228 17.16 52.34 -23.49
C PHE A 228 16.46 52.63 -22.16
N ARG A 229 16.76 53.81 -21.64
CA ARG A 229 16.32 54.39 -20.38
C ARG A 229 15.04 55.16 -20.68
N GLY A 230 13.89 54.63 -20.26
CA GLY A 230 12.60 55.31 -20.37
C GLY A 230 11.80 55.05 -19.12
N GLY A 231 11.90 55.96 -18.15
CA GLY A 231 11.07 55.93 -16.96
C GLY A 231 9.66 56.38 -17.26
N PHE A 232 8.67 55.74 -16.66
CA PHE A 232 7.44 56.42 -16.26
C PHE A 232 6.95 55.86 -14.92
N ARG A 233 6.65 56.82 -14.06
CA ARG A 233 6.22 56.76 -12.67
C ARG A 233 4.70 56.63 -12.67
N GLY A 234 4.13 55.73 -11.87
CA GLY A 234 2.68 55.61 -11.70
C GLY A 234 2.36 54.81 -10.44
N GLN A 235 1.49 55.36 -9.59
CA GLN A 235 1.35 55.08 -8.17
C GLN A 235 0.50 53.84 -7.84
N ALA A 236 0.67 53.41 -6.60
CA ALA A 236 -0.17 52.47 -5.86
C ALA A 236 -1.65 52.87 -5.84
N THR A 237 -2.56 51.90 -5.75
CA THR A 237 -3.40 51.70 -4.55
C THR A 237 -4.32 50.48 -4.64
N GLN A 238 -4.38 49.80 -3.49
CA GLN A 238 -5.51 49.16 -2.83
C GLN A 238 -6.08 47.81 -3.29
N ALA A 239 -6.06 46.93 -2.28
CA ALA A 239 -6.71 45.65 -2.15
C ALA A 239 -8.22 45.82 -1.95
N SER A 240 -8.98 44.85 -2.46
CA SER A 240 -10.33 44.55 -1.99
C SER A 240 -10.58 43.06 -2.15
N THR A 241 -10.51 42.38 -1.00
CA THR A 241 -11.08 41.06 -0.74
C THR A 241 -12.60 41.13 -0.87
N SER A 242 -13.19 40.22 -1.64
CA SER A 242 -14.59 39.82 -1.49
C SER A 242 -14.68 38.30 -1.31
N HIS A 243 -15.10 37.91 -0.12
CA HIS A 243 -15.60 36.60 0.23
C HIS A 243 -16.99 36.42 -0.37
N SER A 244 -17.23 35.29 -1.02
CA SER A 244 -18.56 34.79 -1.34
C SER A 244 -18.64 33.30 -1.00
N THR A 245 -19.28 33.01 0.12
CA THR A 245 -19.81 31.70 0.53
C THR A 245 -20.95 31.27 -0.40
N PRO A 246 -21.02 29.99 -0.80
CA PRO A 246 -22.27 29.40 -1.27
C PRO A 246 -23.04 28.78 -0.11
N SER A 247 -24.31 29.16 -0.02
CA SER A 247 -25.36 28.51 0.74
C SER A 247 -25.74 27.19 0.05
N ASN A 248 -25.73 26.08 0.79
CA ASN A 248 -26.27 24.80 0.33
C ASN A 248 -27.51 24.46 1.16
N TYR A 249 -28.61 24.21 0.44
CA TYR A 249 -29.65 23.26 0.82
C TYR A 249 -29.13 21.83 0.64
#